data_AF-A0A397U5Z2-F1
#
_entry.id   AF-A0A397U5Z2-F1
#
_cell.length_a   1.000
_cell.length_b   1.000
_cell.length_c   1.000
_cell.angle_alpha   90.00
_cell.angle_beta   90.00
_cell.angle_gamma   90.00
#
_symmetry.space_group_name_H-M   'P 1'
#
loop_
_entity.id
_entity.type
_entity.pdbx_description
1 polymer ?
#
loop_
_entity_poly.entity_id
_entity_poly.type
_entity_poly.pdbx_seq_one_letter_code
_entity_poly.pdbx_strand_id
1 'polypeptide(L)'
;MFKYCKIYLKNCPNFLSKYTKEERAKILASDKKEVNLVQKKLRTTYANTDSNISLPSSSIQTKMVSYIGWPLSTKDIPTFNSLLLRMTISNGFSFSWIENEETKEFFKFITPGLVLPSRRKLSNSILKEATKKSNNK
;
A
#
# COMPACT_ATOMS: atom_id res chain seq x y z
N MET A 1 -17.90 3.82 9.87
CA MET A 1 -16.80 3.44 8.93
C MET A 1 -16.51 1.95 8.94
N PHE A 2 -16.38 1.27 10.09
CA PHE A 2 -16.01 -0.16 10.16
C PHE A 2 -17.08 -1.19 9.73
N LYS A 3 -18.37 -0.83 9.58
CA LYS A 3 -19.44 -1.76 9.19
C LYS A 3 -19.14 -2.47 7.87
N TYR A 4 -18.75 -1.71 6.84
CA TYR A 4 -18.45 -2.26 5.52
C TYR A 4 -17.14 -3.06 5.53
N CYS A 5 -16.13 -2.63 6.29
CA CYS A 5 -14.90 -3.40 6.46
C CYS A 5 -15.18 -4.77 7.10
N LYS A 6 -16.04 -4.83 8.12
CA LYS A 6 -16.45 -6.11 8.73
C LYS A 6 -17.20 -7.01 7.75
N ILE A 7 -18.11 -6.44 6.96
CA ILE A 7 -18.84 -7.19 5.92
C ILE A 7 -17.87 -7.74 4.89
N TYR A 8 -16.93 -6.93 4.43
CA TYR A 8 -15.91 -7.34 3.46
C TYR A 8 -15.00 -8.44 4.03
N LEU A 9 -14.49 -8.27 5.24
CA LEU A 9 -13.62 -9.26 5.88
C LEU A 9 -14.31 -10.61 6.08
N LYS A 10 -15.62 -10.64 6.37
CA LYS A 10 -16.37 -11.90 6.48
C LYS A 10 -16.33 -12.73 5.19
N ASN A 11 -16.23 -12.07 4.03
CA ASN A 11 -16.27 -12.71 2.73
C ASN A 11 -14.89 -12.78 2.05
N CYS A 12 -13.85 -12.22 2.65
CA CYS A 12 -12.50 -12.15 2.08
C CYS A 12 -11.82 -13.53 2.15
N PRO A 13 -11.51 -14.19 1.01
CA PRO A 13 -10.92 -15.53 1.00
C PRO A 13 -9.59 -15.61 1.75
N ASN A 14 -8.71 -14.62 1.58
CA ASN A 14 -7.39 -14.59 2.23
C ASN A 14 -7.49 -14.37 3.75
N PHE A 15 -8.50 -13.63 4.21
CA PHE A 15 -8.79 -13.55 5.64
C PHE A 15 -9.31 -14.89 6.19
N LEU A 16 -10.12 -15.58 5.39
CA LEU A 16 -10.69 -16.89 5.72
C LEU A 16 -9.70 -18.06 5.57
N SER A 17 -8.53 -17.88 5.00
CA SER A 17 -7.47 -18.90 4.97
C SER A 17 -6.40 -18.66 6.05
N LYS A 18 -6.12 -17.39 6.36
CA LYS A 18 -4.99 -16.99 7.20
C LYS A 18 -5.17 -17.13 8.71
N TYR A 19 -6.38 -16.94 9.22
CA TYR A 19 -6.67 -16.89 10.67
C TYR A 19 -7.55 -18.05 11.12
N THR A 20 -7.52 -18.49 12.37
CA THR A 20 -8.48 -19.52 12.85
C THR A 20 -9.88 -18.93 13.08
N LYS A 21 -10.91 -19.78 13.28
CA LYS A 21 -12.28 -19.31 13.55
C LYS A 21 -12.32 -18.41 14.79
N GLU A 22 -11.56 -18.76 15.82
CA GLU A 22 -11.47 -18.04 17.09
C GLU A 22 -10.78 -16.68 16.91
N GLU A 23 -9.68 -16.63 16.15
CA GLU A 23 -8.97 -15.39 15.84
C GLU A 23 -9.83 -14.43 14.99
N ARG A 24 -10.52 -14.96 13.99
CA ARG A 24 -11.46 -14.17 13.15
C ARG A 24 -12.57 -13.57 14.00
N ALA A 25 -13.12 -14.35 14.94
CA ALA A 25 -14.14 -13.86 15.86
C ALA A 25 -13.61 -12.70 16.70
N LYS A 26 -12.37 -12.79 17.24
CA LYS A 26 -11.72 -11.69 17.98
C LYS A 26 -11.52 -10.43 17.13
N ILE A 27 -11.07 -10.59 15.88
CA ILE A 27 -10.84 -9.47 14.96
C ILE A 27 -12.16 -8.79 14.58
N LEU A 28 -13.23 -9.56 14.34
CA LEU A 28 -14.55 -9.03 13.96
C LEU A 28 -15.33 -8.46 15.17
N ALA A 29 -15.12 -9.01 16.37
CA ALA A 29 -15.76 -8.60 17.62
C ALA A 29 -15.11 -7.38 18.28
N SER A 30 -13.94 -6.93 17.81
CA SER A 30 -13.25 -5.76 18.35
C SER A 30 -14.00 -4.45 18.01
N ASP A 31 -15.15 -4.23 18.64
CA ASP A 31 -15.80 -2.93 18.75
C ASP A 31 -15.22 -2.20 19.95
N LYS A 32 -14.07 -1.54 19.73
CA LYS A 32 -13.37 -0.59 20.62
C LYS A 32 -13.04 -1.10 22.03
N LYS A 33 -11.77 -1.44 22.25
CA LYS A 33 -10.92 -0.94 23.36
C LYS A 33 -9.46 -0.95 22.87
N GLU A 34 -8.77 0.18 23.03
CA GLU A 34 -7.38 0.49 22.60
C GLU A 34 -7.07 0.74 21.12
N VAL A 35 -7.40 1.95 20.65
CA VAL A 35 -6.42 2.78 19.92
C VAL A 35 -6.51 4.19 20.49
N ASN A 36 -5.96 4.38 21.68
CA ASN A 36 -5.85 5.69 22.31
C ASN A 36 -4.38 6.10 22.33
N LEU A 37 -3.77 6.25 21.14
CA LEU A 37 -2.40 6.80 21.04
C LEU A 37 -2.05 7.55 19.74
N VAL A 38 -2.86 7.59 18.68
CA VAL A 38 -2.50 8.36 17.47
C VAL A 38 -3.69 9.02 16.74
N GLN A 39 -4.72 9.50 17.45
CA GLN A 39 -5.86 10.14 16.77
C GLN A 39 -6.25 11.53 17.28
N LYS A 40 -5.43 12.17 18.11
CA LYS A 40 -5.69 13.55 18.56
C LYS A 40 -4.77 14.58 17.89
N LYS A 41 -4.74 14.62 16.55
CA LYS A 41 -4.61 15.87 15.74
C LYS A 41 -4.71 15.57 14.24
N LEU A 42 -5.90 15.29 13.74
CA LEU A 42 -6.24 15.51 12.32
C LEU A 42 -7.64 16.09 12.30
N ARG A 43 -7.74 17.39 12.60
CA ARG A 43 -8.90 18.19 12.18
C ARG A 43 -8.71 18.48 10.69
N THR A 44 -9.43 17.69 9.93
CA THR A 44 -9.91 17.90 8.56
C THR A 44 -9.84 19.34 8.07
N THR A 45 -9.06 19.56 7.03
CA THR A 45 -9.46 20.37 5.87
C THR A 45 -9.06 19.57 4.63
N TYR A 46 -9.87 18.55 4.30
CA TYR A 46 -9.90 18.05 2.93
C TYR A 46 -10.70 19.09 2.13
N ALA A 47 -10.02 20.01 1.49
CA ALA A 47 -10.58 20.67 0.34
C ALA A 47 -10.72 19.59 -0.74
N ASN A 48 -11.96 19.20 -1.05
CA ASN A 48 -12.24 18.44 -2.25
C ASN A 48 -11.79 19.29 -3.43
N THR A 49 -10.63 18.97 -3.99
CA THR A 49 -10.25 19.40 -5.32
C THR A 49 -10.47 18.20 -6.22
N ASP A 50 -11.72 18.01 -6.65
CA ASP A 50 -12.00 17.29 -7.88
C ASP A 50 -11.36 18.10 -9.01
N SER A 51 -10.08 17.83 -9.23
CA SER A 51 -9.40 18.31 -10.43
C SER A 51 -9.92 17.47 -11.57
N ASN A 52 -10.94 17.99 -12.26
CA ASN A 52 -11.27 17.56 -13.60
C ASN A 52 -10.05 17.85 -14.48
N ILE A 53 -9.14 16.89 -14.59
CA ILE A 53 -8.06 16.94 -15.56
C ILE A 53 -8.69 16.70 -16.93
N SER A 54 -9.10 17.76 -17.59
CA SER A 54 -9.42 17.75 -19.02
C SER A 54 -8.13 17.50 -19.79
N LEU A 55 -7.88 16.25 -20.21
CA LEU A 55 -6.82 15.93 -21.16
C LEU A 55 -7.17 16.51 -22.53
N PRO A 56 -6.24 17.18 -23.24
CA PRO A 56 -6.46 17.53 -24.63
C PRO A 56 -6.54 16.26 -25.48
N SER A 57 -7.68 16.07 -26.14
CA SER A 57 -7.88 15.03 -27.14
C SER A 57 -6.95 15.29 -28.33
N SER A 58 -5.84 14.57 -28.38
CA SER A 58 -5.12 14.32 -29.62
C SER A 58 -5.21 12.83 -29.91
N SER A 59 -5.92 12.50 -30.97
CA SER A 59 -6.18 11.14 -31.43
C SER A 59 -4.90 10.50 -31.95
N ILE A 60 -4.19 9.80 -31.08
CA ILE A 60 -3.25 8.74 -31.47
C ILE A 60 -3.86 7.44 -30.97
N GLN A 61 -4.62 6.76 -31.83
CA GLN A 61 -5.03 5.37 -31.59
C GLN A 61 -3.80 4.45 -31.80
N THR A 62 -2.87 4.49 -30.86
CA THR A 62 -1.94 3.37 -30.67
C THR A 62 -2.64 2.37 -29.77
N LYS A 63 -2.86 1.15 -30.27
CA LYS A 63 -3.29 -0.01 -29.46
C LYS A 63 -2.50 0.00 -28.14
N MET A 64 -3.22 0.19 -27.03
CA MET A 64 -2.68 0.27 -25.67
C MET A 64 -2.24 -1.12 -25.20
N VAL A 65 -1.31 -1.73 -25.93
CA VAL A 65 -0.87 -3.12 -25.71
C VAL A 65 0.65 -3.16 -25.48
N SER A 66 1.40 -2.11 -25.82
CA SER A 66 2.86 -2.07 -25.65
C SER A 66 3.35 -1.68 -24.25
N TYR A 67 2.48 -1.20 -23.36
CA TYR A 67 2.85 -0.82 -21.99
C TYR A 67 2.45 -1.88 -20.94
N ILE A 68 1.86 -2.99 -21.37
CA ILE A 68 1.39 -4.05 -20.51
C ILE A 68 2.61 -4.89 -20.07
N GLY A 69 3.13 -4.58 -18.89
CA GLY A 69 3.96 -5.53 -18.13
C GLY A 69 5.47 -5.29 -18.12
N TRP A 70 5.99 -4.11 -18.47
CA TRP A 70 7.42 -3.90 -18.38
C TRP A 70 7.90 -4.05 -16.92
N PRO A 71 8.78 -5.02 -16.59
CA PRO A 71 9.45 -5.03 -15.30
C PRO A 71 10.09 -3.68 -15.01
N LEU A 72 10.03 -3.27 -13.74
CA LEU A 72 10.65 -2.03 -13.29
C LEU A 72 12.12 -2.03 -13.71
N SER A 73 12.56 -0.99 -14.43
CA SER A 73 13.95 -0.85 -14.85
C SER A 73 14.85 -0.93 -13.62
N THR A 74 16.02 -1.57 -13.76
CA THR A 74 16.97 -1.71 -12.65
C THR A 74 17.42 -0.37 -12.07
N LYS A 75 17.40 0.69 -12.90
CA LYS A 75 17.69 2.07 -12.51
C LYS A 75 16.60 2.70 -11.63
N ASP A 76 15.36 2.22 -11.77
CA ASP A 76 14.19 2.77 -11.09
C ASP A 76 13.88 2.06 -9.76
N ILE A 77 14.44 0.86 -9.54
CA ILE A 77 14.31 0.10 -8.29
C ILE A 77 14.64 0.93 -7.04
N PRO A 78 15.74 1.72 -6.98
CA PRO A 78 16.05 2.54 -5.81
C PRO A 78 14.97 3.61 -5.54
N THR A 79 14.48 4.25 -6.59
CA THR A 79 13.43 5.27 -6.51
C THR A 79 12.12 4.66 -6.02
N PHE A 80 11.72 3.53 -6.59
CA PHE A 80 10.55 2.77 -6.16
C PHE A 80 10.64 2.38 -4.68
N ASN A 81 11.77 1.81 -4.24
CA ASN A 81 11.98 1.42 -2.85
C ASN A 81 11.89 2.62 -1.90
N SER A 82 12.41 3.78 -2.30
CA SER A 82 12.32 5.01 -1.51
C SER A 82 10.87 5.50 -1.38
N LEU A 83 10.11 5.50 -2.47
CA LEU A 83 8.69 5.88 -2.45
C LEU A 83 7.88 4.92 -1.60
N LEU A 84 8.10 3.61 -1.74
CA LEU A 84 7.42 2.58 -0.99
C LEU A 84 7.71 2.67 0.51
N LEU A 85 8.97 2.94 0.88
CA LEU A 85 9.36 3.17 2.26
C LEU A 85 8.66 4.42 2.84
N ARG A 86 8.69 5.54 2.11
CA ARG A 86 8.02 6.78 2.53
C ARG A 86 6.52 6.55 2.72
N MET A 87 5.87 5.89 1.77
CA MET A 87 4.45 5.55 1.89
C MET A 87 4.19 4.66 3.11
N THR A 88 5.03 3.66 3.37
CA THR A 88 4.91 2.79 4.54
C THR A 88 4.98 3.59 5.85
N ILE A 89 5.99 4.45 5.98
CA ILE A 89 6.22 5.23 7.20
C ILE A 89 5.14 6.32 7.38
N SER A 90 4.88 7.12 6.34
CA SER A 90 3.95 8.25 6.42
C SER A 90 2.51 7.83 6.67
N ASN A 91 2.10 6.64 6.22
CA ASN A 91 0.77 6.07 6.51
C ASN A 91 0.75 5.23 7.80
N GLY A 92 1.87 5.07 8.51
CA GLY A 92 1.95 4.26 9.72
C GLY A 92 1.70 2.76 9.46
N PHE A 93 1.98 2.28 8.25
CA PHE A 93 1.81 0.86 7.94
C PHE A 93 2.91 0.03 8.59
N SER A 94 2.53 -1.10 9.21
CA SER A 94 3.49 -2.12 9.63
C SER A 94 4.22 -2.66 8.40
N PHE A 95 5.55 -2.81 8.43
CA PHE A 95 6.32 -3.35 7.31
C PHE A 95 5.85 -4.72 6.79
N SER A 96 5.06 -5.48 7.58
CA SER A 96 4.43 -6.73 7.11
C SER A 96 3.33 -6.54 6.08
N TRP A 97 2.82 -5.31 5.89
CA TRP A 97 1.74 -5.03 4.94
C TRP A 97 2.10 -5.39 3.50
N ILE A 98 3.38 -5.30 3.14
CA ILE A 98 3.91 -5.63 1.81
C ILE A 98 3.90 -7.13 1.51
N GLU A 99 3.88 -7.96 2.55
CA GLU A 99 3.88 -9.43 2.42
C GLU A 99 2.45 -10.00 2.35
N ASN A 100 1.44 -9.17 2.59
CA ASN A 100 0.03 -9.55 2.47
C ASN A 100 -0.29 -9.92 1.01
N GLU A 101 -1.05 -11.00 0.84
CA GLU A 101 -1.47 -11.52 -0.47
C GLU A 101 -2.30 -10.49 -1.24
N GLU A 102 -3.24 -9.82 -0.58
CA GLU A 102 -4.05 -8.74 -1.18
C GLU A 102 -3.16 -7.61 -1.72
N THR A 103 -2.12 -7.25 -0.97
CA THR A 103 -1.15 -6.23 -1.41
C THR A 103 -0.38 -6.71 -2.64
N LYS A 104 0.09 -7.97 -2.63
CA LYS A 104 0.82 -8.55 -3.76
C LYS A 104 -0.05 -8.62 -5.00
N GLU A 105 -1.32 -9.00 -4.86
CA GLU A 105 -2.28 -9.06 -5.95
C GLU A 105 -2.54 -7.67 -6.55
N PHE A 106 -2.72 -6.66 -5.69
CA PHE A 106 -2.87 -5.26 -6.13
C PHE A 106 -1.67 -4.76 -6.95
N PHE A 107 -0.44 -5.00 -6.47
CA PHE A 107 0.75 -4.59 -7.22
C PHE A 107 0.97 -5.41 -8.51
N LYS A 108 0.62 -6.69 -8.49
CA LYS A 108 0.64 -7.54 -9.69
C LYS A 108 -0.35 -7.06 -10.75
N PHE A 109 -1.52 -6.57 -10.32
CA PHE A 109 -2.51 -5.98 -11.22
C PHE A 109 -1.99 -4.70 -11.89
N ILE A 110 -1.33 -3.81 -11.13
CA ILE A 110 -0.78 -2.55 -11.67
C ILE A 110 0.42 -2.83 -12.59
N THR A 111 1.33 -3.69 -12.18
CA THR A 111 2.54 -4.02 -12.94
C THR A 111 2.90 -5.47 -12.71
N PRO A 112 2.51 -6.39 -13.62
CA PRO A 112 2.73 -7.83 -13.45
C PRO A 112 4.20 -8.23 -13.24
N GLY A 113 5.14 -7.46 -13.80
CA GLY A 113 6.59 -7.66 -13.66
C GLY A 113 7.23 -7.01 -12.43
N LEU A 114 6.45 -6.34 -11.56
CA LEU A 114 6.98 -5.67 -10.39
C LEU A 114 7.21 -6.66 -9.24
N VAL A 115 8.47 -6.73 -8.79
CA VAL A 115 8.84 -7.53 -7.62
C VAL A 115 8.92 -6.62 -6.40
N LEU A 116 8.01 -6.84 -5.44
CA LEU A 116 8.02 -6.13 -4.17
C LEU A 116 9.23 -6.55 -3.31
N PRO A 117 9.90 -5.62 -2.60
CA PRO A 117 10.90 -5.98 -1.61
C PRO A 117 10.25 -6.77 -0.45
N SER A 118 11.02 -7.69 0.14
CA SER A 118 10.59 -8.37 1.37
C SER A 118 10.49 -7.39 2.54
N ARG A 119 9.70 -7.74 3.56
CA ARG A 119 9.60 -6.94 4.80
C ARG A 119 10.98 -6.65 5.39
N ARG A 120 11.84 -7.68 5.46
CA ARG A 120 13.20 -7.56 6.00
C ARG A 120 14.07 -6.61 5.16
N LYS A 121 13.95 -6.66 3.83
CA LYS A 121 14.69 -5.77 2.94
C LYS A 121 14.25 -4.32 3.12
N LEU A 122 12.93 -4.10 3.25
CA LEU A 122 12.33 -2.78 3.47
C LEU A 122 12.70 -2.20 4.84
N SER A 123 12.58 -2.98 5.92
CA SER A 123 12.83 -2.52 7.29
C SER A 123 14.30 -2.33 7.61
N ASN A 124 15.20 -3.06 6.95
CA ASN A 124 16.63 -3.04 7.29
C ASN A 124 17.44 -2.30 6.24
N SER A 125 17.66 -2.91 5.08
CA SER A 125 18.57 -2.39 4.06
C SER A 125 18.07 -1.05 3.51
N ILE A 126 16.82 -0.99 3.04
CA ILE A 126 16.27 0.21 2.41
C ILE A 126 16.13 1.34 3.44
N LEU A 127 15.66 1.04 4.65
CA LEU A 127 15.57 2.02 5.74
C LEU A 127 16.94 2.58 6.12
N LYS A 128 17.95 1.72 6.31
CA LYS A 128 19.32 2.14 6.66
C LYS A 128 19.93 3.04 5.60
N GLU A 129 19.77 2.70 4.32
CA GLU A 129 20.24 3.54 3.22
C GLU A 129 19.53 4.90 3.17
N ALA A 130 18.21 4.92 3.43
CA ALA A 130 17.46 6.17 3.51
C ALA A 130 17.95 7.08 4.66
N THR A 131 18.25 6.51 5.84
CA THR A 131 18.78 7.25 6.99
C THR A 131 20.18 7.81 6.76
N LYS A 132 21.08 7.04 6.11
CA LYS A 132 22.41 7.57 5.74
C LYS A 132 22.29 8.77 4.80
N LYS A 133 21.38 8.70 3.84
CA LYS A 133 21.14 9.78 2.87
C LYS A 133 20.58 11.04 3.54
N SER A 134 19.77 10.92 4.58
CA SER A 134 19.27 12.09 5.34
C SER A 134 20.33 12.74 6.22
N ASN A 135 21.32 11.97 6.72
CA ASN A 135 22.36 12.49 7.61
C ASN A 135 23.52 13.17 6.86
N ASN A 136 23.61 12.98 5.55
CA ASN A 136 24.63 13.57 4.68
C ASN A 136 24.11 14.82 3.94
N LYS A 137 23.02 15.43 4.41
CA LYS A 137 22.37 16.62 3.83
C LYS A 137 22.22 17.68 4.91
#